data_AF-A0A9P8YEL4-F1
#
_entry.id   AF-A0A9P8YEL4-F1
#
_cell.length_a   1.000
_cell.length_b   1.000
_cell.length_c   1.000
_cell.angle_alpha   90.00
_cell.angle_beta   90.00
_cell.angle_gamma   90.00
#
_symmetry.space_group_name_H-M   'P 1'
#
loop_
_entity.id
_entity.type
_entity.pdbx_description
1 polymer ?
#
loop_
_entity_poly.entity_id
_entity_poly.type
_entity_poly.pdbx_seq_one_letter_code
_entity_poly.pdbx_strand_id
1 'polypeptide(L)'
;MAAPVDQSQQNFAAAPPAAAAPPQEKPAPAAAAGPANGPINDADIEDWKKRFNEVLAKPSEHVNSKSPATAQSWTNSLFGCFSPIDLCCMTWCLPCVTFGKTHHRVRKNGSMEGWEPINTSCLMFCASSCFALHWIPMSMQRADIRARYNLQGSCLVDIATACCCGLCDLVQAEKESEQREALLRSNGPAAEQYRPAEGMAYGPTA
;
A
#
# COMPACT_ATOMS: atom_id res chain seq x y z
N MET A 1 60.69 50.10 -18.51
CA MET A 1 61.15 49.01 -17.62
C MET A 1 59.96 48.10 -17.37
N ALA A 2 60.11 46.82 -17.76
CA ALA A 2 59.26 45.64 -17.55
C ALA A 2 57.74 45.70 -17.83
N ALA A 3 57.33 44.89 -18.81
CA ALA A 3 55.96 44.61 -19.26
C ALA A 3 55.18 43.68 -18.28
N PRO A 4 53.83 43.64 -18.35
CA PRO A 4 53.03 42.72 -17.57
C PRO A 4 53.18 41.27 -18.07
N VAL A 5 53.35 40.34 -17.12
CA VAL A 5 53.51 38.91 -17.39
C VAL A 5 52.13 38.29 -17.70
N ASP A 6 52.04 37.74 -18.90
CA ASP A 6 50.96 36.90 -19.42
C ASP A 6 50.94 35.56 -18.67
N GLN A 7 49.83 35.25 -18.00
CA GLN A 7 49.58 33.99 -17.29
C GLN A 7 48.85 32.97 -18.19
N SER A 8 49.39 32.71 -19.38
CA SER A 8 49.00 31.54 -20.16
C SER A 8 49.96 30.37 -19.89
N GLN A 9 49.42 29.38 -19.17
CA GLN A 9 49.81 27.96 -19.06
C GLN A 9 49.97 27.50 -17.61
N GLN A 10 48.93 26.82 -17.10
CA GLN A 10 49.02 25.40 -16.74
C GLN A 10 47.64 24.91 -16.32
N ASN A 11 46.90 24.38 -17.30
CA ASN A 11 45.80 23.46 -17.07
C ASN A 11 46.38 22.17 -16.47
N PHE A 12 46.26 22.01 -15.15
CA PHE A 12 46.22 20.69 -14.52
C PHE A 12 44.80 20.49 -14.01
N ALA A 13 44.00 19.75 -14.79
CA ALA A 13 42.70 19.27 -14.35
C ALA A 13 42.91 18.37 -13.12
N ALA A 14 42.45 18.83 -11.97
CA ALA A 14 42.36 17.99 -10.78
C ALA A 14 41.33 16.88 -11.05
N ALA A 15 41.76 15.63 -10.93
CA ALA A 15 40.85 14.49 -10.97
C ALA A 15 39.81 14.63 -9.85
N PRO A 16 38.53 14.32 -10.10
CA PRO A 16 37.52 14.34 -9.04
C PRO A 16 37.86 13.26 -7.98
N PRO A 17 37.60 13.52 -6.69
CA PRO A 17 37.81 12.54 -5.65
C PRO A 17 36.91 11.31 -5.91
N ALA A 18 37.49 10.12 -5.75
CA ALA A 18 36.80 8.85 -5.89
C ALA A 18 35.53 8.83 -5.02
N ALA A 19 34.38 8.61 -5.65
CA ALA A 19 33.12 8.43 -4.96
C ALA A 19 33.23 7.21 -4.02
N ALA A 20 32.97 7.42 -2.73
CA ALA A 20 32.83 6.34 -1.77
C ALA A 20 31.67 5.43 -2.21
N ALA A 21 31.92 4.12 -2.27
CA ALA A 21 30.90 3.14 -2.61
C ALA A 21 29.73 3.21 -1.60
N PRO A 22 28.47 3.04 -2.04
CA PRO A 22 27.33 3.02 -1.15
C PRO A 22 27.45 1.84 -0.16
N PRO A 23 26.97 2.00 1.09
CA PRO A 23 26.94 0.90 2.05
C PRO A 23 26.14 -0.28 1.46
N GLN A 24 26.73 -1.46 1.46
CA GLN A 24 26.02 -2.68 1.10
C GLN A 24 24.98 -2.99 2.19
N GLU A 25 23.70 -2.88 1.84
CA GLU A 25 22.59 -3.25 2.71
C GLU A 25 22.59 -4.77 2.87
N LYS A 26 22.79 -5.25 4.12
CA LYS A 26 22.66 -6.67 4.44
C LYS A 26 21.22 -7.12 4.13
N PRO A 27 20.99 -8.30 3.53
CA PRO A 27 19.64 -8.80 3.32
C PRO A 27 18.91 -8.86 4.66
N ALA A 28 17.73 -8.26 4.74
CA ALA A 28 16.86 -8.35 5.90
C ALA A 28 16.63 -9.84 6.23
N PRO A 29 16.73 -10.26 7.50
CA PRO A 29 16.37 -11.63 7.85
C PRO A 29 14.89 -11.82 7.49
N ALA A 30 14.60 -12.85 6.70
CA ALA A 30 13.25 -13.29 6.45
C ALA A 30 12.55 -13.50 7.79
N ALA A 31 11.53 -12.70 8.07
CA ALA A 31 10.75 -12.84 9.30
C ALA A 31 10.03 -14.19 9.24
N ALA A 32 10.60 -15.19 9.89
CA ALA A 32 9.90 -16.42 10.20
C ALA A 32 8.74 -16.07 11.13
N ALA A 33 7.51 -16.24 10.66
CA ALA A 33 6.31 -16.09 11.48
C ALA A 33 6.32 -17.15 12.58
N GLY A 34 6.61 -16.75 13.81
CA GLY A 34 6.35 -17.55 15.01
C GLY A 34 4.86 -17.49 15.39
N PRO A 35 4.34 -18.49 16.12
CA PRO A 35 2.92 -18.56 16.44
C PRO A 35 2.61 -17.55 17.56
N ALA A 36 1.84 -16.51 17.24
CA ALA A 36 1.26 -15.65 18.27
C ALA A 36 0.02 -16.35 18.84
N ASN A 37 0.07 -16.80 20.10
CA ASN A 37 -1.06 -17.36 20.83
C ASN A 37 -2.03 -16.25 21.28
N GLY A 38 -2.67 -15.57 20.32
CA GLY A 38 -3.67 -14.55 20.58
C GLY A 38 -3.88 -13.59 19.40
N PRO A 39 -4.93 -12.75 19.44
CA PRO A 39 -5.30 -11.86 18.34
C PRO A 39 -4.33 -10.69 18.13
N ILE A 40 -3.33 -10.50 19.01
CA ILE A 40 -2.38 -9.39 19.00
C ILE A 40 -1.02 -9.90 18.51
N ASN A 41 -0.46 -9.23 17.50
CA ASN A 41 0.84 -9.53 16.93
C ASN A 41 1.78 -8.32 17.08
N ASP A 42 2.95 -8.51 17.68
CA ASP A 42 3.92 -7.44 17.94
C ASP A 42 4.41 -6.75 16.66
N ALA A 43 4.56 -7.49 15.55
CA ALA A 43 4.97 -6.91 14.28
C ALA A 43 3.94 -5.91 13.72
N ASP A 44 2.64 -6.17 13.97
CA ASP A 44 1.58 -5.24 13.58
C ASP A 44 1.58 -3.98 14.45
N ILE A 45 1.86 -4.14 15.75
CA ILE A 45 1.97 -3.01 16.67
C ILE A 45 3.10 -2.10 16.21
N GLU A 46 4.27 -2.66 15.89
CA GLU A 46 5.40 -1.88 15.40
C GLU A 46 5.14 -1.24 14.03
N ASP A 47 4.46 -1.93 13.09
CA ASP A 47 4.04 -1.35 11.81
C ASP A 47 3.11 -0.14 12.01
N TRP A 48 2.11 -0.27 12.88
CA TRP A 48 1.21 0.84 13.20
C TRP A 48 1.95 2.00 13.87
N LYS A 49 2.78 1.74 14.89
CA LYS A 49 3.59 2.77 15.56
C LYS A 49 4.47 3.52 14.58
N LYS A 50 5.15 2.80 13.68
CA LYS A 50 5.99 3.39 12.64
C LYS A 50 5.18 4.34 11.75
N ARG A 51 4.04 3.88 11.22
CA ARG A 51 3.20 4.67 10.32
C ARG A 51 2.63 5.92 10.99
N PHE A 52 2.18 5.81 12.24
CA PHE A 52 1.73 6.98 13.01
C PHE A 52 2.87 7.98 13.22
N ASN A 53 4.06 7.51 13.60
CA ASN A 53 5.23 8.37 13.79
C ASN A 53 5.67 9.06 12.49
N GLU A 54 5.58 8.37 11.35
CA GLU A 54 5.90 8.96 10.03
C GLU A 54 4.93 10.10 9.68
N VAL A 55 3.63 9.91 9.91
CA VAL A 55 2.62 10.96 9.70
C VAL A 55 2.88 12.17 10.62
N LEU A 56 3.24 11.93 11.88
CA LEU A 56 3.53 12.98 12.86
C LEU A 56 4.86 13.71 12.60
N ALA A 57 5.87 13.01 12.07
CA ALA A 57 7.16 13.62 11.76
C ALA A 57 7.07 14.57 10.56
N LYS A 58 6.16 14.30 9.61
CA LYS A 58 6.03 15.05 8.35
C LYS A 58 4.57 15.36 7.98
N PRO A 59 3.83 16.10 8.83
CA PRO A 59 2.40 16.31 8.62
C PRO A 59 2.11 17.12 7.36
N SER A 60 2.95 18.11 7.04
CA SER A 60 2.78 18.93 5.83
C SER A 60 2.92 18.10 4.54
N GLU A 61 3.89 17.19 4.48
CA GLU A 61 4.06 16.31 3.31
C GLU A 61 2.85 15.39 3.15
N HIS A 62 2.36 14.82 4.25
CA HIS A 62 1.22 13.91 4.21
C HIS A 62 -0.07 14.63 3.79
N VAL A 63 -0.38 15.78 4.38
CA VAL A 63 -1.56 16.60 4.05
C VAL A 63 -1.57 17.03 2.58
N ASN A 64 -0.40 17.36 2.02
CA ASN A 64 -0.28 17.76 0.62
C ASN A 64 -0.13 16.58 -0.36
N SER A 65 -0.13 15.34 0.13
CA SER A 65 0.03 14.16 -0.72
C SER A 65 -1.17 13.95 -1.65
N LYS A 66 -0.87 13.65 -2.92
CA LYS A 66 -1.82 13.33 -3.98
C LYS A 66 -1.26 12.22 -4.84
N SER A 67 -2.14 11.40 -5.39
CA SER A 67 -1.76 10.37 -6.35
C SER A 67 -1.19 10.99 -7.64
N PRO A 68 -0.28 10.32 -8.35
CA PRO A 68 0.26 10.80 -9.61
C PRO A 68 -0.82 10.88 -10.70
N ALA A 69 -0.56 11.65 -11.77
CA ALA A 69 -1.49 11.77 -12.90
C ALA A 69 -1.74 10.44 -13.64
N THR A 70 -0.84 9.47 -13.49
CA THR A 70 -0.95 8.10 -14.05
C THR A 70 -1.81 7.18 -13.18
N ALA A 71 -2.32 7.66 -12.03
CA ALA A 71 -3.15 6.87 -11.14
C ALA A 71 -4.50 6.53 -11.78
N GLN A 72 -4.96 5.31 -11.54
CA GLN A 72 -6.20 4.76 -12.06
C GLN A 72 -7.39 5.19 -11.19
N SER A 73 -8.59 5.19 -11.77
CA SER A 73 -9.82 5.44 -11.01
C SER A 73 -10.16 4.28 -10.08
N TRP A 74 -10.97 4.58 -9.07
CA TRP A 74 -11.66 3.57 -8.27
C TRP A 74 -12.66 2.81 -9.15
N THR A 75 -12.71 1.49 -9.03
CA THR A 75 -13.65 0.66 -9.79
C THR A 75 -15.01 0.60 -9.10
N ASN A 76 -15.01 0.53 -7.78
CA ASN A 76 -16.18 0.52 -6.93
C ASN A 76 -16.56 1.95 -6.55
N SER A 77 -17.84 2.30 -6.68
CA SER A 77 -18.35 3.61 -6.27
C SER A 77 -18.30 3.75 -4.75
N LEU A 78 -17.94 4.95 -4.25
CA LEU A 78 -17.90 5.25 -2.82
C LEU A 78 -19.28 5.03 -2.17
N PHE A 79 -20.36 5.55 -2.78
CA PHE A 79 -21.72 5.42 -2.26
C PHE A 79 -22.40 4.10 -2.66
N GLY A 80 -21.66 3.16 -3.27
CA GLY A 80 -22.16 1.83 -3.63
C GLY A 80 -22.12 0.83 -2.47
N CYS A 81 -22.23 1.27 -1.22
CA CYS A 81 -21.97 0.42 -0.05
C CYS A 81 -23.05 -0.64 0.23
N PHE A 82 -24.26 -0.48 -0.30
CA PHE A 82 -25.39 -1.42 -0.10
C PHE A 82 -25.35 -2.68 -0.99
N SER A 83 -24.33 -2.83 -1.84
CA SER A 83 -24.20 -3.98 -2.74
C SER A 83 -22.77 -4.51 -2.73
N PRO A 84 -22.46 -5.67 -2.15
CA PRO A 84 -23.42 -6.64 -1.63
C PRO A 84 -23.86 -6.29 -0.19
N ILE A 85 -25.11 -6.64 0.15
CA ILE A 85 -25.77 -6.20 1.38
C ILE A 85 -25.20 -6.85 2.65
N ASP A 86 -24.65 -8.06 2.51
CA ASP A 86 -23.96 -8.79 3.56
C ASP A 86 -22.71 -8.03 4.05
N LEU A 87 -21.88 -7.54 3.12
CA LEU A 87 -20.71 -6.73 3.47
C LEU A 87 -21.13 -5.40 4.10
N CYS A 88 -22.21 -4.78 3.61
CA CYS A 88 -22.78 -3.57 4.21
C CYS A 88 -23.18 -3.81 5.68
N CYS A 89 -23.99 -4.85 5.94
CA CYS A 89 -24.47 -5.18 7.27
C CYS A 89 -23.33 -5.60 8.20
N MET A 90 -22.36 -6.37 7.71
CA MET A 90 -21.18 -6.76 8.50
C MET A 90 -20.36 -5.55 8.89
N THR A 91 -20.12 -4.63 7.95
CA THR A 91 -19.33 -3.42 8.21
C THR A 91 -20.07 -2.44 9.13
N TRP A 92 -21.40 -2.38 9.03
CA TRP A 92 -22.21 -1.59 9.95
C TRP A 92 -22.15 -2.13 11.39
N CYS A 93 -22.33 -3.44 11.56
CA CYS A 93 -22.36 -4.08 12.88
C CYS A 93 -20.96 -4.20 13.51
N LEU A 94 -19.94 -4.49 12.70
CA LEU A 94 -18.58 -4.81 13.12
C LEU A 94 -17.55 -4.13 12.19
N PRO A 95 -17.49 -2.79 12.15
CA PRO A 95 -16.61 -2.06 11.24
C PRO A 95 -15.13 -2.40 11.45
N CYS A 96 -14.74 -2.72 12.69
CA CYS A 96 -13.39 -3.14 13.05
C CYS A 96 -12.95 -4.43 12.33
N VAL A 97 -13.87 -5.38 12.12
CA VAL A 97 -13.56 -6.65 11.43
C VAL A 97 -13.32 -6.38 9.95
N THR A 98 -14.18 -5.57 9.31
CA THR A 98 -13.97 -5.16 7.91
C THR A 98 -12.66 -4.41 7.76
N PHE A 99 -12.40 -3.42 8.63
CA PHE A 99 -11.13 -2.69 8.65
C PHE A 99 -9.92 -3.62 8.78
N GLY A 100 -9.95 -4.54 9.75
CA GLY A 100 -8.88 -5.51 9.98
C GLY A 100 -8.68 -6.48 8.83
N LYS A 101 -9.77 -6.90 8.17
CA LYS A 101 -9.76 -7.75 6.96
C LYS A 101 -9.08 -7.05 5.80
N THR A 102 -9.49 -5.83 5.49
CA THR A 102 -8.88 -5.03 4.44
C THR A 102 -7.40 -4.74 4.74
N HIS A 103 -7.05 -4.48 6.01
CA HIS A 103 -5.66 -4.19 6.42
C HIS A 103 -4.76 -5.40 6.21
N HIS A 104 -5.21 -6.59 6.64
CA HIS A 104 -4.50 -7.84 6.40
C HIS A 104 -4.27 -8.08 4.92
N ARG A 105 -5.30 -7.88 4.09
CA ARG A 105 -5.20 -8.06 2.64
C ARG A 105 -4.17 -7.11 2.01
N VAL A 106 -4.20 -5.85 2.41
CA VAL A 106 -3.42 -4.75 1.81
C VAL A 106 -1.99 -4.65 2.36
N ARG A 107 -1.67 -5.23 3.53
CA ARG A 107 -0.32 -5.09 4.10
C ARG A 107 0.37 -6.39 4.44
N LYS A 108 -0.38 -7.47 4.65
CA LYS A 108 0.19 -8.77 5.01
C LYS A 108 0.15 -9.75 3.86
N ASN A 109 -1.06 -10.17 3.48
CA ASN A 109 -1.24 -11.21 2.50
C ASN A 109 -2.52 -11.03 1.68
N GLY A 110 -2.33 -10.81 0.38
CA GLY A 110 -3.44 -10.70 -0.58
C GLY A 110 -4.23 -12.00 -0.79
N SER A 111 -3.66 -13.16 -0.43
CA SER A 111 -4.36 -14.45 -0.44
C SER A 111 -5.24 -14.69 0.80
N MET A 112 -5.19 -13.79 1.79
CA MET A 112 -5.88 -13.92 3.08
C MET A 112 -5.42 -15.11 3.94
N GLU A 113 -4.27 -15.72 3.64
CA GLU A 113 -3.68 -16.75 4.50
C GLU A 113 -3.32 -16.16 5.87
N GLY A 114 -3.61 -16.91 6.94
CA GLY A 114 -3.36 -16.48 8.31
C GLY A 114 -4.22 -15.30 8.77
N TRP A 115 -5.31 -14.98 8.06
CA TRP A 115 -6.25 -13.95 8.51
C TRP A 115 -7.16 -14.47 9.61
N GLU A 116 -7.31 -13.66 10.67
CA GLU A 116 -8.31 -13.87 11.72
C GLU A 116 -9.24 -12.64 11.81
N PRO A 117 -10.55 -12.83 12.07
CA PRO A 117 -11.51 -11.73 12.18
C PRO A 117 -11.16 -10.71 13.26
N ILE A 118 -10.71 -11.21 14.42
CA ILE A 118 -10.20 -10.37 15.51
C ILE A 118 -8.68 -10.44 15.45
N ASN A 119 -8.08 -9.38 14.93
CA ASN A 119 -6.63 -9.22 14.83
C ASN A 119 -6.19 -7.86 15.39
N THR A 120 -4.88 -7.59 15.43
CA THR A 120 -4.31 -6.34 15.96
C THR A 120 -4.98 -5.10 15.37
N SER A 121 -5.18 -5.06 14.04
CA SER A 121 -5.79 -3.92 13.36
C SER A 121 -7.27 -3.77 13.68
N CYS A 122 -8.01 -4.87 13.84
CA CYS A 122 -9.39 -4.86 14.33
C CYS A 122 -9.48 -4.27 15.75
N LEU A 123 -8.64 -4.74 16.68
CA LEU A 123 -8.63 -4.27 18.05
C LEU A 123 -8.19 -2.80 18.15
N MET A 124 -7.18 -2.40 17.38
CA MET A 124 -6.73 -1.00 17.31
C MET A 124 -7.83 -0.09 16.74
N PHE A 125 -8.51 -0.49 15.67
CA PHE A 125 -9.62 0.28 15.13
C PHE A 125 -10.77 0.41 16.14
N CYS A 126 -11.12 -0.68 16.82
CA CYS A 126 -12.13 -0.69 17.88
C CYS A 126 -11.75 0.30 19.00
N ALA A 127 -10.50 0.24 19.48
CA ALA A 127 -9.99 1.16 20.49
C ALA A 127 -10.04 2.63 20.02
N SER A 128 -9.60 2.93 18.79
CA SER A 128 -9.66 4.29 18.23
C SER A 128 -11.10 4.81 18.07
N SER A 129 -12.05 3.93 17.80
CA SER A 129 -13.48 4.26 17.70
C SER A 129 -14.06 4.72 19.03
N CYS A 130 -13.62 4.12 20.15
CA CYS A 130 -14.02 4.52 21.50
C CYS A 130 -13.67 5.99 21.83
N PHE A 131 -12.71 6.59 21.11
CA PHE A 131 -12.29 7.98 21.29
C PHE A 131 -12.68 8.89 20.10
N ALA A 132 -13.56 8.43 19.21
CA ALA A 132 -13.92 9.13 17.97
C ALA A 132 -12.72 9.46 17.04
N LEU A 133 -11.65 8.67 17.13
CA LEU A 133 -10.43 8.81 16.32
C LEU A 133 -10.35 7.77 15.19
N HIS A 134 -11.42 7.02 14.93
CA HIS A 134 -11.46 5.95 13.92
C HIS A 134 -11.16 6.43 12.50
N TRP A 135 -11.42 7.69 12.19
CA TRP A 135 -11.13 8.29 10.89
C TRP A 135 -9.63 8.35 10.59
N ILE A 136 -8.76 8.39 11.62
CA ILE A 136 -7.31 8.42 11.44
C ILE A 136 -6.82 7.10 10.83
N PRO A 137 -6.98 5.92 11.47
CA PRO A 137 -6.54 4.67 10.88
C PRO A 137 -7.27 4.34 9.56
N MET A 138 -8.52 4.77 9.38
CA MET A 138 -9.24 4.64 8.10
C MET A 138 -8.60 5.45 6.98
N SER A 139 -8.35 6.75 7.20
CA SER A 139 -7.70 7.59 6.20
C SER A 139 -6.30 7.06 5.83
N MET A 140 -5.54 6.56 6.81
CA MET A 140 -4.25 5.91 6.57
C MET A 140 -4.39 4.61 5.76
N GLN A 141 -5.38 3.77 6.05
CA GLN A 141 -5.64 2.56 5.28
C GLN A 141 -6.07 2.89 3.84
N ARG A 142 -6.91 3.90 3.65
CA ARG A 142 -7.31 4.36 2.32
C ARG A 142 -6.12 4.89 1.53
N ALA A 143 -5.22 5.65 2.16
CA ALA A 143 -3.98 6.08 1.54
C ALA A 143 -3.08 4.90 1.14
N ASP A 144 -2.98 3.85 1.98
CA ASP A 144 -2.24 2.63 1.66
C ASP A 144 -2.83 1.89 0.45
N ILE A 145 -4.16 1.80 0.35
CA ILE A 145 -4.86 1.21 -0.80
C ILE A 145 -4.55 2.01 -2.08
N ARG A 146 -4.59 3.35 -2.00
CA ARG A 146 -4.21 4.21 -3.13
C ARG A 146 -2.77 3.99 -3.56
N ALA A 147 -1.85 3.89 -2.62
CA ALA A 147 -0.44 3.65 -2.90
C ALA A 147 -0.19 2.25 -3.50
N ARG A 148 -0.75 1.20 -2.90
CA ARG A 148 -0.57 -0.20 -3.33
C ARG A 148 -1.11 -0.47 -4.73
N TYR A 149 -2.27 0.13 -5.06
CA TYR A 149 -2.96 -0.15 -6.32
C TYR A 149 -2.91 1.00 -7.33
N ASN A 150 -2.09 2.03 -7.06
CA ASN A 150 -1.96 3.23 -7.88
C ASN A 150 -3.33 3.89 -8.20
N LEU A 151 -4.12 4.19 -7.16
CA LEU A 151 -5.45 4.81 -7.30
C LEU A 151 -5.44 6.30 -7.07
N GLN A 152 -6.32 7.01 -7.76
CA GLN A 152 -6.50 8.44 -7.63
C GLN A 152 -7.00 8.84 -6.23
N GLY A 153 -6.51 9.97 -5.74
CA GLY A 153 -6.97 10.58 -4.49
C GLY A 153 -5.93 11.48 -3.86
N SER A 154 -6.22 11.95 -2.66
CA SER A 154 -5.37 12.83 -1.87
C SER A 154 -5.64 12.61 -0.39
N CYS A 155 -4.69 13.01 0.46
CA CYS A 155 -4.85 12.89 1.91
C CYS A 155 -6.14 13.57 2.42
N LEU A 156 -6.45 14.77 1.94
CA LEU A 156 -7.66 15.50 2.34
C LEU A 156 -8.95 14.78 1.93
N VAL A 157 -8.97 14.17 0.73
CA VAL A 157 -10.12 13.38 0.28
C VAL A 157 -10.25 12.11 1.12
N ASP A 158 -9.12 11.48 1.50
CA ASP A 158 -9.15 10.29 2.34
C ASP A 158 -9.68 10.60 3.75
N ILE A 159 -9.21 11.70 4.35
CA ILE A 159 -9.72 12.17 5.65
C ILE A 159 -11.21 12.51 5.55
N ALA A 160 -11.63 13.28 4.54
CA ALA A 160 -13.04 13.65 4.39
C ALA A 160 -13.94 12.41 4.18
N THR A 161 -13.46 11.43 3.40
CA THR A 161 -14.20 10.19 3.15
C THR A 161 -14.32 9.35 4.41
N ALA A 162 -13.23 9.19 5.16
CA ALA A 162 -13.20 8.46 6.42
C ALA A 162 -14.07 9.11 7.50
N CYS A 163 -14.03 10.44 7.62
CA CYS A 163 -14.81 11.20 8.60
C CYS A 163 -16.31 11.28 8.27
N CYS A 164 -16.66 11.51 7.01
CA CYS A 164 -18.04 11.85 6.63
C CYS A 164 -18.85 10.65 6.08
N CYS A 165 -18.20 9.56 5.64
CA CYS A 165 -18.87 8.38 5.09
C CYS A 165 -18.12 7.09 5.46
N GLY A 166 -17.83 6.89 6.76
CA GLY A 166 -16.97 5.79 7.20
C GLY A 166 -17.43 4.39 6.77
N LEU A 167 -18.74 4.10 6.80
CA LEU A 167 -19.28 2.84 6.26
C LEU A 167 -18.92 2.66 4.78
N CYS A 168 -19.13 3.72 4.00
CA CYS A 168 -18.92 3.76 2.56
C CYS A 168 -17.44 3.53 2.23
N ASP A 169 -16.58 4.19 3.00
CA ASP A 169 -15.13 4.07 2.90
C ASP A 169 -14.67 2.64 3.13
N LEU A 170 -15.05 2.02 4.25
CA LEU A 170 -14.67 0.64 4.58
C LEU A 170 -15.18 -0.37 3.56
N VAL A 171 -16.44 -0.23 3.10
CA VAL A 171 -17.00 -1.14 2.10
C VAL A 171 -16.31 -0.96 0.74
N GLN A 172 -16.05 0.28 0.30
CA GLN A 172 -15.32 0.54 -0.94
C GLN A 172 -13.89 -0.03 -0.86
N ALA A 173 -13.20 0.19 0.27
CA ALA A 173 -11.85 -0.29 0.53
C ALA A 173 -11.76 -1.82 0.48
N GLU A 174 -12.69 -2.51 1.14
CA GLU A 174 -12.73 -3.98 1.12
C GLU A 174 -12.92 -4.53 -0.29
N LYS A 175 -13.92 -4.02 -1.03
CA LYS A 175 -14.18 -4.44 -2.41
C LYS A 175 -13.02 -4.19 -3.36
N GLU A 176 -12.42 -3.00 -3.29
CA GLU A 176 -11.26 -2.67 -4.12
C GLU A 176 -10.10 -3.62 -3.82
N SER A 177 -9.80 -3.83 -2.54
CA SER A 177 -8.70 -4.71 -2.15
C SER A 177 -8.94 -6.15 -2.61
N GLU A 178 -10.15 -6.67 -2.43
CA GLU A 178 -10.50 -8.03 -2.84
C GLU A 178 -10.42 -8.20 -4.36
N GLN A 179 -11.05 -7.30 -5.12
CA GLN A 179 -11.05 -7.35 -6.57
C GLN A 179 -9.63 -7.26 -7.14
N ARG A 180 -8.81 -6.35 -6.61
CA ARG A 180 -7.46 -6.13 -7.15
C ARG A 180 -6.49 -7.24 -6.79
N GLU A 181 -6.54 -7.78 -5.57
CA GLU A 181 -5.74 -8.96 -5.24
C GLU A 181 -6.15 -10.18 -6.07
N ALA A 182 -7.44 -10.33 -6.41
CA ALA A 182 -7.88 -11.37 -7.34
C ALA A 182 -7.31 -11.18 -8.76
N LEU A 183 -7.27 -9.94 -9.25
CA LEU A 183 -6.64 -9.61 -10.54
C LEU A 183 -5.13 -9.84 -10.53
N LEU A 184 -4.43 -9.43 -9.46
CA LEU A 184 -2.99 -9.67 -9.32
C LEU A 184 -2.65 -11.16 -9.27
N ARG A 185 -3.50 -11.97 -8.62
CA ARG A 185 -3.33 -13.43 -8.57
C ARG A 185 -3.60 -14.09 -9.92
N SER A 186 -4.61 -13.63 -10.64
CA SER A 186 -4.95 -14.15 -11.97
C SER A 186 -3.99 -13.69 -13.06
N ASN A 187 -3.29 -12.56 -12.89
CA ASN A 187 -2.24 -12.10 -13.80
C ASN A 187 -0.82 -12.50 -13.35
N GLY A 188 -0.70 -13.35 -12.32
CA GLY A 188 0.58 -13.83 -11.84
C GLY A 188 1.27 -14.80 -12.82
N PRO A 189 2.53 -15.20 -12.57
CA PRO A 189 3.32 -16.05 -13.47
C PRO A 189 2.68 -17.42 -13.79
N ALA A 190 1.69 -17.86 -13.02
CA ALA A 190 0.91 -19.07 -13.31
C ALA A 190 -0.06 -18.90 -14.51
N ALA A 191 -0.52 -17.68 -14.80
CA ALA A 191 -1.40 -17.43 -15.94
C ALA A 191 -0.66 -17.24 -17.26
N GLU A 192 0.58 -16.74 -17.21
CA GLU A 192 1.49 -16.71 -18.38
C GLU A 192 1.89 -18.13 -18.84
N GLN A 193 1.81 -19.12 -17.93
CA GLN A 193 2.27 -20.50 -18.17
C GLN A 193 1.25 -21.37 -18.93
N TYR A 194 -0.01 -20.94 -19.08
CA TYR A 194 -0.99 -21.61 -19.94
C TYR A 194 -1.24 -20.81 -21.21
N ARG A 195 -0.26 -20.85 -22.13
CA ARG A 195 -0.50 -20.55 -23.54
C ARG A 195 -0.69 -21.89 -24.26
N PRO A 196 -1.89 -22.23 -24.76
CA PRO A 196 -2.07 -23.44 -25.56
C PRO A 196 -1.15 -23.36 -26.78
N ALA A 197 -0.40 -24.43 -27.04
CA ALA A 197 0.54 -24.50 -28.16
C ALA A 197 -0.18 -24.21 -29.48
N GLU A 198 0.35 -23.26 -30.25
CA GLU A 198 -0.09 -22.98 -31.62
C GLU A 198 0.04 -24.26 -32.47
N GLY A 199 -1.03 -24.55 -33.22
CA GLY A 199 -1.32 -25.85 -33.81
C GLY A 199 -0.23 -26.38 -34.76
N MET A 200 -0.05 -27.70 -34.73
CA MET A 200 0.78 -28.44 -35.67
C MET A 200 0.18 -28.34 -37.09
N ALA A 201 0.78 -27.50 -37.93
CA ALA A 201 0.49 -27.49 -39.36
C ALA A 201 1.20 -28.68 -40.03
N TYR A 202 0.44 -29.63 -40.54
CA TYR A 202 0.96 -30.68 -41.41
C TYR A 202 1.23 -30.10 -42.79
N GLY A 203 2.51 -29.97 -43.14
CA GLY A 203 2.91 -29.67 -44.50
C GLY A 203 2.61 -30.83 -45.45
N PRO A 204 2.21 -30.58 -46.70
CA PRO A 204 1.89 -31.63 -47.65
C PRO A 204 3.17 -32.36 -48.09
N THR A 205 3.19 -33.69 -47.96
CA THR A 205 4.22 -34.55 -48.53
C THR A 205 4.06 -34.59 -50.05
N ALA A 206 5.09 -34.12 -50.76
CA ALA A 206 5.26 -34.32 -52.20
C ALA A 206 5.91 -35.68 -52.49
#